data_AF-A0A6B3E0G4-F1
#
_entry.id   AF-A0A6B3E0G4-F1
#
_cell.length_a   1.000
_cell.length_b   1.000
_cell.length_c   1.000
_cell.angle_alpha   90.00
_cell.angle_beta   90.00
_cell.angle_gamma   90.00
#
_symmetry.space_group_name_H-M   'P 1'
#
loop_
_entity.id
_entity.type
_entity.pdbx_description
1 polymer ?
#
loop_
_entity_poly.entity_id
_entity_poly.type
_entity_poly.pdbx_seq_one_letter_code
_entity_poly.pdbx_strand_id
1 'polypeptide(L)'
;MTAMSRATRRIIVAHLTERGMSPAEIAAELGVSRDTVRRDLTDAPPPAVPAEPEPAPPVAAGLLLPDGVNLRADLDVLTAAYRAERPEDAARFAIHQAAAGVRRYWRARTAARQRSEAATR
;
A
#
# COMPACT_ATOMS: atom_id res chain seq x y z
N MET A 1 6.76 -29.52 5.51
CA MET A 1 5.50 -28.74 5.62
C MET A 1 5.50 -28.06 6.98
N THR A 2 5.68 -26.74 7.03
CA THR A 2 5.71 -25.99 8.29
C THR A 2 4.30 -25.97 8.86
N ALA A 3 4.08 -26.55 10.04
CA ALA A 3 2.78 -26.56 10.68
C ALA A 3 2.36 -25.12 10.99
N MET A 4 1.18 -24.71 10.51
CA MET A 4 0.64 -23.37 10.77
C MET A 4 0.45 -23.16 12.28
N SER A 5 0.89 -22.02 12.80
CA SER A 5 0.68 -21.65 14.20
C SER A 5 -0.81 -21.65 14.55
N ARG A 6 -1.16 -22.09 15.76
CA ARG A 6 -2.55 -22.08 16.28
C ARG A 6 -3.16 -20.67 16.23
N ALA A 7 -2.38 -19.64 16.51
CA ALA A 7 -2.83 -18.25 16.44
C ALA A 7 -3.23 -17.86 15.01
N THR A 8 -2.40 -18.18 14.02
CA THR A 8 -2.68 -17.94 12.60
C THR A 8 -3.92 -18.72 12.15
N ARG A 9 -4.07 -19.98 12.59
CA ARG A 9 -5.24 -20.80 12.24
C ARG A 9 -6.55 -20.17 12.70
N ARG A 10 -6.59 -19.64 13.92
CA ARG A 10 -7.79 -19.01 14.48
C ARG A 10 -8.22 -17.78 13.70
N ILE A 11 -7.26 -16.93 13.32
CA ILE A 11 -7.54 -15.73 12.50
C ILE A 11 -8.17 -16.13 11.17
N ILE A 12 -7.62 -17.16 10.51
CA ILE A 12 -8.15 -17.64 9.23
C ILE A 12 -9.55 -18.27 9.41
N VAL A 13 -9.75 -19.08 10.46
CA VAL A 13 -11.05 -19.69 10.77
C VAL A 13 -12.12 -18.62 11.01
N ALA A 14 -11.82 -17.57 11.77
CA ALA A 14 -12.74 -16.45 12.01
C ALA A 14 -13.11 -15.75 10.70
N HIS A 15 -12.11 -15.41 9.87
CA HIS A 15 -12.34 -14.73 8.60
C HIS A 15 -13.17 -15.56 7.60
N LEU A 16 -12.92 -16.88 7.50
CA LEU A 16 -13.71 -17.75 6.63
C LEU A 16 -15.15 -17.91 7.13
N THR A 17 -15.36 -17.88 8.45
CA THR A 17 -16.69 -17.90 9.05
C THR A 17 -17.47 -16.61 8.75
N GLU A 18 -16.82 -15.44 8.81
CA GLU A 18 -17.42 -14.15 8.41
C GLU A 18 -17.84 -14.15 6.94
N ARG A 19 -17.15 -14.91 6.08
CA ARG A 19 -17.49 -15.11 4.67
C ARG A 19 -18.62 -16.12 4.44
N GLY A 20 -19.21 -16.66 5.51
CA GLY A 20 -20.34 -17.58 5.44
C GLY A 20 -19.97 -19.04 5.19
N MET A 21 -18.69 -19.42 5.27
CA MET A 21 -18.29 -20.82 5.14
C MET A 21 -18.69 -21.64 6.38
N SER A 22 -19.11 -22.87 6.15
CA SER A 22 -19.42 -23.81 7.21
C SER A 22 -18.16 -24.40 7.86
N PRO A 23 -18.21 -24.86 9.13
CA PRO A 23 -17.06 -25.49 9.78
C PRO A 23 -16.51 -26.73 9.07
N ALA A 24 -17.32 -27.42 8.27
CA ALA A 24 -16.89 -28.59 7.50
C ALA A 24 -16.06 -28.17 6.28
N GLU A 25 -16.46 -27.10 5.59
CA GLU A 25 -15.70 -26.53 4.46
C GLU A 25 -14.38 -25.94 4.94
N ILE A 26 -14.40 -25.21 6.06
CA ILE A 26 -13.17 -24.66 6.67
C ILE A 26 -12.19 -25.77 7.06
N ALA A 27 -12.69 -26.88 7.60
CA ALA A 27 -11.86 -28.03 7.95
C ALA A 27 -11.19 -28.65 6.72
N ALA A 28 -11.94 -28.80 5.62
CA ALA A 28 -11.42 -29.31 4.36
C ALA A 28 -10.37 -28.36 3.75
N GLU A 29 -10.64 -27.06 3.75
CA GLU A 29 -9.74 -26.02 3.22
C GLU A 29 -8.41 -25.96 3.98
N LEU A 30 -8.46 -26.04 5.32
CA LEU A 30 -7.27 -25.92 6.18
C LEU A 30 -6.58 -27.26 6.44
N GLY A 31 -7.13 -28.38 5.97
CA GLY A 31 -6.60 -29.72 6.24
C GLY A 31 -6.60 -30.09 7.74
N VAL A 32 -7.58 -29.61 8.50
CA VAL A 32 -7.72 -29.88 9.95
C VAL A 32 -9.05 -30.56 10.27
N SER A 33 -9.17 -31.11 11.48
CA SER A 33 -10.43 -31.73 11.91
C SER A 33 -11.51 -30.67 12.20
N ARG A 34 -12.77 -31.04 12.00
CA ARG A 34 -13.93 -30.20 12.38
C ARG A 34 -13.93 -29.84 13.87
N ASP A 35 -13.44 -30.73 14.73
CA ASP A 35 -13.30 -30.46 16.17
C ASP A 35 -12.28 -29.35 16.44
N THR A 36 -11.18 -29.32 15.68
CA THR A 36 -10.18 -28.25 15.74
C THR A 36 -10.80 -26.90 15.36
N VAL A 37 -11.59 -26.85 14.29
CA VAL A 37 -12.32 -25.64 13.88
C VAL A 37 -13.28 -25.18 14.98
N ARG A 38 -14.04 -26.11 15.58
CA ARG A 38 -14.98 -25.78 16.68
C ARG A 38 -14.26 -25.21 17.91
N ARG A 39 -13.14 -25.82 18.31
CA ARG A 39 -12.30 -25.30 19.41
C ARG A 39 -11.71 -23.94 19.07
N ASP A 40 -11.24 -23.75 17.84
CA ASP A 40 -10.66 -22.47 17.40
C ASP A 40 -11.71 -21.35 17.31
N LEU A 41 -12.98 -21.66 17.03
CA LEU A 41 -14.10 -20.72 17.11
C LEU A 41 -14.53 -20.41 18.55
N THR A 42 -14.46 -21.39 19.45
CA THR A 42 -14.86 -21.23 20.86
C THR A 42 -13.78 -20.48 21.65
N ASP A 43 -12.51 -20.80 21.39
CA ASP A 43 -11.34 -20.15 21.96
C ASP A 43 -10.89 -18.93 21.15
N ALA A 44 -11.66 -18.52 20.13
CA ALA A 44 -11.39 -17.29 19.43
C ALA A 44 -11.44 -16.18 20.49
N PRO A 45 -10.37 -15.36 20.62
CA PRO A 45 -10.52 -14.13 21.38
C PRO A 45 -11.74 -13.39 20.82
N PRO A 46 -12.52 -12.68 21.66
CA PRO A 46 -13.68 -11.91 21.18
C PRO A 46 -13.23 -11.14 19.93
N PRO A 47 -14.08 -11.08 18.88
CA PRO A 47 -13.72 -10.34 17.67
C PRO A 47 -13.17 -9.02 18.16
N ALA A 48 -11.89 -8.76 17.83
CA ALA A 48 -11.30 -7.49 18.16
C ALA A 48 -12.33 -6.49 17.65
N VAL A 49 -12.94 -5.73 18.58
CA VAL A 49 -13.86 -4.64 18.23
C VAL A 49 -13.18 -4.00 17.04
N PRO A 50 -13.82 -3.93 15.84
CA PRO A 50 -13.16 -3.37 14.68
C PRO A 50 -12.57 -2.08 15.21
N ALA A 51 -11.24 -2.03 15.30
CA ALA A 51 -10.57 -0.95 16.00
C ALA A 51 -11.21 0.27 15.39
N GLU A 52 -11.97 1.02 16.20
CA GLU A 52 -12.60 2.27 15.76
C GLU A 52 -11.47 2.98 15.06
N PRO A 53 -11.53 3.10 13.71
CA PRO A 53 -10.36 3.02 12.84
C PRO A 53 -9.28 3.84 13.51
N GLU A 54 -8.30 3.14 14.12
CA GLU A 54 -7.21 3.81 14.81
C GLU A 54 -6.74 4.80 13.76
N PRO A 55 -6.87 6.12 14.01
CA PRO A 55 -6.89 7.12 12.95
C PRO A 55 -5.73 6.79 12.06
N ALA A 56 -6.05 6.33 10.83
CA ALA A 56 -5.10 5.66 9.96
C ALA A 56 -3.79 6.44 10.07
N PRO A 57 -2.64 5.81 10.40
CA PRO A 57 -1.40 6.53 10.65
C PRO A 57 -1.32 7.59 9.56
N PRO A 58 -1.34 8.89 9.94
CA PRO A 58 -1.88 9.97 9.11
C PRO A 58 -1.37 9.72 7.72
N VAL A 59 -2.30 9.34 6.81
CA VAL A 59 -2.04 8.81 5.45
C VAL A 59 -0.66 9.30 5.10
N ALA A 60 0.36 8.42 5.21
CA ALA A 60 1.75 8.88 5.16
C ALA A 60 1.77 9.94 4.08
N ALA A 61 2.15 11.18 4.42
CA ALA A 61 1.79 12.37 3.65
C ALA A 61 2.39 12.40 2.23
N GLY A 62 2.54 11.25 1.56
CA GLY A 62 1.84 10.96 0.31
C GLY A 62 0.96 12.11 -0.09
N LEU A 63 1.58 12.97 -0.88
CA LEU A 63 1.03 14.05 -1.67
C LEU A 63 -0.46 13.80 -1.96
N LEU A 64 -1.32 14.18 -1.01
CA LEU A 64 -2.73 14.36 -1.26
C LEU A 64 -2.75 15.61 -2.11
N LEU A 65 -2.62 15.39 -3.41
CA LEU A 65 -2.75 16.44 -4.39
C LEU A 65 -4.11 17.08 -4.13
N PRO A 66 -4.17 18.43 -3.97
CA PRO A 66 -5.43 19.09 -3.72
C PRO A 66 -6.40 18.70 -4.83
N ASP A 67 -7.58 18.22 -4.45
CA ASP A 67 -8.61 17.73 -5.35
C ASP A 67 -9.28 18.93 -6.06
N GLY A 68 -8.49 19.59 -6.89
CA GLY A 68 -8.86 20.75 -7.67
C GLY A 68 -9.31 20.33 -9.06
N VAL A 69 -10.37 20.97 -9.54
CA VAL A 69 -10.89 20.78 -10.91
C VAL A 69 -9.77 20.92 -11.96
N ASN A 70 -8.85 21.87 -11.76
CA ASN A 70 -7.71 22.10 -12.64
C ASN A 70 -6.73 20.92 -12.66
N LEU A 71 -6.47 20.30 -11.51
CA LEU A 71 -5.56 19.17 -11.45
C LEU A 71 -6.12 17.96 -12.23
N ARG A 72 -7.42 17.70 -12.10
CA ARG A 72 -8.06 16.62 -12.88
C ARG A 72 -7.95 16.89 -14.38
N ALA A 73 -8.23 18.12 -14.81
CA ALA A 73 -8.06 18.51 -16.21
C ALA A 73 -6.62 18.34 -16.70
N ASP A 74 -5.63 18.75 -15.90
CA ASP A 74 -4.22 18.60 -16.23
C ASP A 74 -3.81 17.12 -16.32
N LEU A 75 -4.33 16.26 -15.42
CA LEU A 75 -4.09 14.83 -15.44
C LEU A 75 -4.73 14.15 -16.64
N ASP A 76 -5.92 14.57 -17.06
CA ASP A 76 -6.57 14.06 -18.28
C ASP A 76 -5.74 14.39 -19.53
N VAL A 77 -5.24 15.64 -19.62
CA VAL A 77 -4.35 16.07 -20.71
C VAL A 77 -3.06 15.24 -20.73
N LEU A 78 -2.45 15.02 -19.56
CA LEU A 78 -1.24 14.21 -19.45
C LEU A 78 -1.50 12.73 -19.80
N THR A 79 -2.62 12.18 -19.35
CA THR A 79 -3.02 10.79 -19.65
C THR A 79 -3.18 10.60 -21.16
N ALA A 80 -3.85 11.54 -21.82
CA ALA A 80 -4.00 11.53 -23.28
C ALA A 80 -2.66 11.69 -24.02
N ALA A 81 -1.81 12.63 -23.60
CA ALA A 81 -0.53 12.90 -24.23
C ALA A 81 0.44 11.70 -24.13
N TYR A 82 0.45 11.03 -22.98
CA TYR A 82 1.34 9.88 -22.71
C TYR A 82 0.71 8.53 -23.05
N ARG A 83 -0.53 8.51 -23.54
CA ARG A 83 -1.32 7.29 -23.80
C ARG A 83 -1.32 6.34 -22.59
N ALA A 84 -1.40 6.90 -21.40
CA ALA A 84 -1.48 6.11 -20.18
C ALA A 84 -2.89 5.52 -20.03
N GLU A 85 -2.99 4.30 -19.52
CA GLU A 85 -4.28 3.65 -19.25
C GLU A 85 -5.00 4.29 -18.05
N ARG A 86 -4.21 4.89 -17.14
CA ARG A 86 -4.70 5.47 -15.89
C ARG A 86 -4.05 6.82 -15.60
N PRO A 87 -4.79 7.78 -15.02
CA PRO A 87 -4.25 9.09 -14.66
C PRO A 87 -3.17 9.03 -13.59
N GLU A 88 -3.21 8.03 -12.71
CA GLU A 88 -2.17 7.83 -11.69
C GLU A 88 -0.80 7.50 -12.29
N ASP A 89 -0.77 6.82 -13.44
CA ASP A 89 0.47 6.46 -14.12
C ASP A 89 1.10 7.67 -14.82
N ALA A 90 0.27 8.52 -15.43
CA ALA A 90 0.70 9.81 -15.98
C ALA A 90 1.25 10.73 -14.88
N ALA A 91 0.58 10.79 -13.72
CA ALA A 91 1.03 11.54 -12.55
C ALA A 91 2.38 11.04 -12.02
N ARG A 92 2.52 9.72 -11.81
CA ARG A 92 3.80 9.11 -11.39
C ARG A 92 4.92 9.44 -12.36
N PHE A 93 4.68 9.28 -13.65
CA PHE A 93 5.67 9.56 -14.67
C PHE A 93 6.11 11.03 -14.65
N ALA A 94 5.16 11.96 -14.59
CA ALA A 94 5.44 13.39 -14.51
C ALA A 94 6.28 13.75 -13.27
N ILE A 95 5.93 13.20 -12.10
CA ILE A 95 6.68 13.39 -10.86
C ILE A 95 8.11 12.85 -10.99
N HIS A 96 8.29 11.65 -11.56
CA HIS A 96 9.62 11.07 -11.77
C HIS A 96 10.49 11.93 -12.70
N GLN A 97 9.91 12.46 -13.78
CA GLN A 97 10.62 13.34 -14.70
C GLN A 97 11.01 14.67 -14.06
N ALA A 98 10.08 15.30 -13.34
CA ALA A 98 10.35 16.54 -12.60
C ALA A 98 11.47 16.33 -11.58
N ALA A 99 11.40 15.26 -10.79
CA ALA A 99 12.42 14.92 -9.80
C ALA A 99 13.78 14.64 -10.46
N ALA A 100 13.82 13.98 -11.62
CA ALA A 100 15.05 13.77 -12.38
C ALA A 100 15.64 15.09 -12.89
N GLY A 101 14.82 16.03 -13.34
CA GLY A 101 15.23 17.39 -13.70
C GLY A 101 15.87 18.12 -12.52
N VAL A 102 15.19 18.15 -11.36
CA VAL A 102 15.70 18.79 -10.13
C VAL A 102 17.03 18.19 -9.69
N ARG A 103 17.16 16.85 -9.67
CA ARG A 103 18.42 16.18 -9.32
C ARG A 103 19.56 16.56 -10.27
N ARG A 104 19.30 16.65 -11.59
CA ARG A 104 20.29 17.07 -12.58
C ARG A 104 20.75 18.52 -12.34
N TYR A 105 19.79 19.42 -12.11
CA TYR A 105 20.09 20.82 -11.80
C TYR A 105 20.99 20.96 -10.56
N TRP A 106 20.64 20.27 -9.47
CA TRP A 106 21.44 20.32 -8.24
C TRP A 106 22.85 19.79 -8.43
N ARG A 107 23.02 18.66 -9.13
CA ARG A 107 24.35 18.11 -9.45
C ARG A 107 25.18 19.09 -10.30
N ALA A 108 24.57 19.74 -11.29
CA ALA A 108 25.27 20.71 -12.12
C ALA A 108 25.71 21.93 -11.31
N ARG A 109 24.85 22.41 -10.40
CA ARG A 109 25.12 23.55 -9.51
C ARG A 109 26.25 23.23 -8.52
N THR A 110 26.23 22.07 -7.87
CA THR A 110 27.28 21.67 -6.94
C THR A 110 28.63 21.49 -7.64
N ALA A 111 28.64 20.87 -8.83
CA ALA A 111 29.85 20.74 -9.63
C ALA A 111 30.43 22.11 -10.07
N ALA A 112 29.56 23.06 -10.44
CA ALA A 112 30.00 24.42 -10.77
C ALA A 112 30.67 25.13 -9.57
N ARG A 113 30.10 24.99 -8.37
CA ARG A 113 30.66 25.55 -7.14
C ARG A 113 32.03 24.95 -6.80
N GLN A 114 32.18 23.63 -6.90
CA GLN A 114 33.46 22.96 -6.65
C GLN A 114 34.55 23.44 -7.62
N ARG A 115 34.22 23.66 -8.91
CA ARG A 115 35.15 24.21 -9.89
C ARG A 115 35.59 25.63 -9.55
N SER A 116 34.68 26.50 -9.11
CA SER A 116 35.05 27.86 -8.69
C SER A 116 35.95 27.85 -7.45
N GLU A 117 35.69 26.96 -6.49
CA GLU A 117 36.50 26.84 -5.27
C GLU A 117 37.92 26.29 -5.58
N ALA A 118 38.04 25.36 -6.54
CA ALA A 118 39.32 24.83 -7.00
C ALA A 118 40.14 25.83 -7.82
N ALA A 119 39.50 26.71 -8.60
CA ALA A 119 40.19 27.71 -9.41
C ALA A 119 40.75 28.90 -8.60
N THR A 120 40.35 29.02 -7.33
CA THR A 120 40.77 30.11 -6.44
C THR A 120 41.92 29.68 -5.50
N ARG A 121 42.38 28.43 -5.59
CA ARG A 121 43.56 27.90 -4.87
C ARG A 121 44.72 27.75 -5.84
#